data_AF-A0A975RC60-F1
#
_entry.id   AF-A0A975RC60-F1
#
_cell.length_a   1.000
_cell.length_b   1.000
_cell.length_c   1.000
_cell.angle_alpha   90.00
_cell.angle_beta   90.00
_cell.angle_gamma   90.00
#
_symmetry.space_group_name_H-M   'P 1'
#
loop_
_entity.id
_entity.type
_entity.pdbx_description
1 polymer ?
#
loop_
_entity_poly.entity_id
_entity_poly.type
_entity_poly.pdbx_seq_one_letter_code
_entity_poly.pdbx_strand_id
1 'polypeptide(L)'
;MADVVEVNFAALQHSSASLAAKAKTLTTQLEQLQANLQPIKATWYASGSSAGAAAESAETRLRQATADIVTIIAQFGGKVGEAHDLQHSLENKNTGYFAV
;
A
#
# COMPACT_ATOMS: atom_id res chain seq x y z
N MET A 1 -32.74 -9.45 -8.32
CA MET A 1 -31.62 -10.40 -8.32
C MET A 1 -30.40 -9.56 -8.10
N ALA A 2 -29.89 -9.51 -6.87
CA ALA A 2 -28.69 -8.74 -6.58
C ALA A 2 -27.58 -9.38 -7.41
N ASP A 3 -26.94 -8.56 -8.24
CA ASP A 3 -25.78 -8.90 -9.03
C ASP A 3 -24.72 -9.40 -8.04
N VAL A 4 -24.69 -10.72 -7.83
CA VAL A 4 -23.63 -11.38 -7.08
C VAL A 4 -22.44 -11.25 -8.00
N VAL A 5 -21.80 -10.08 -7.95
CA VAL A 5 -20.41 -9.96 -8.35
C VAL A 5 -19.74 -11.09 -7.58
N GLU A 6 -19.36 -12.14 -8.30
CA GLU A 6 -18.65 -13.29 -7.77
C GLU A 6 -17.26 -12.79 -7.37
N VAL A 7 -17.23 -12.02 -6.29
CA VAL A 7 -16.03 -11.40 -5.75
C VAL A 7 -15.22 -12.55 -5.18
N ASN A 8 -14.18 -12.95 -5.92
CA ASN A 8 -13.22 -13.90 -5.43
C ASN A 8 -12.38 -13.22 -4.33
N PHE A 9 -12.88 -13.26 -3.09
CA PHE A 9 -12.22 -12.66 -1.92
C PHE A 9 -10.83 -13.25 -1.69
N ALA A 10 -10.61 -14.52 -2.02
CA ALA A 10 -9.29 -15.13 -1.95
C ALA A 10 -8.30 -14.47 -2.93
N ALA A 11 -8.75 -14.16 -4.16
CA ALA A 11 -7.94 -13.42 -5.13
C ALA A 11 -7.70 -11.98 -4.69
N LEU A 12 -8.68 -11.30 -4.09
CA LEU A 12 -8.52 -9.95 -3.53
C LEU A 12 -7.54 -9.92 -2.36
N GLN A 13 -7.63 -10.89 -1.45
CA GLN A 13 -6.73 -11.02 -0.31
C GLN A 13 -5.30 -11.38 -0.74
N HIS A 14 -5.16 -12.24 -1.75
CA HIS A 14 -3.86 -12.52 -2.34
C HIS A 14 -3.26 -11.28 -3.01
N SER A 15 -4.07 -10.52 -3.75
CA SER A 15 -3.66 -9.25 -4.38
C SER A 15 -3.22 -8.22 -3.33
N SER A 16 -3.98 -8.04 -2.25
CA SER A 16 -3.61 -7.11 -1.18
C SER A 16 -2.32 -7.50 -0.48
N ALA A 17 -2.11 -8.79 -0.20
CA ALA A 17 -0.87 -9.31 0.38
C ALA A 17 0.33 -9.09 -0.57
N SER A 18 0.14 -9.33 -1.88
CA SER A 18 1.17 -9.07 -2.89
C SER A 18 1.52 -7.58 -2.99
N LEU A 19 0.52 -6.71 -2.96
CA LEU A 19 0.71 -5.25 -2.93
C LEU A 19 1.46 -4.82 -1.67
N ALA A 20 1.11 -5.35 -0.50
CA ALA A 20 1.81 -5.05 0.75
C ALA A 20 3.28 -5.47 0.71
N ALA A 21 3.58 -6.65 0.14
CA ALA A 21 4.95 -7.11 -0.05
C ALA A 21 5.74 -6.20 -1.00
N LYS A 22 5.14 -5.81 -2.14
CA LYS A 22 5.75 -4.86 -3.09
C LYS A 22 5.98 -3.49 -2.46
N ALA A 23 5.04 -3.00 -1.65
CA ALA A 23 5.17 -1.73 -0.94
C ALA A 23 6.33 -1.77 0.06
N LYS A 24 6.48 -2.87 0.81
CA LYS A 24 7.64 -3.07 1.69
C LYS A 24 8.96 -3.07 0.92
N THR A 25 9.02 -3.76 -0.22
CA THR A 25 10.20 -3.74 -1.09
C THR A 25 10.52 -2.33 -1.58
N LEU A 26 9.52 -1.56 -2.00
CA LEU A 26 9.69 -0.17 -2.42
C LEU A 26 10.27 0.70 -1.30
N THR A 27 9.76 0.57 -0.07
CA THR A 27 10.29 1.29 1.11
C THR A 27 11.76 0.97 1.32
N THR A 28 12.15 -0.31 1.31
CA THR A 28 13.55 -0.72 1.47
C THR A 28 14.45 -0.18 0.36
N GLN A 29 13.97 -0.17 -0.90
CA GLN A 29 14.73 0.40 -2.01
C GLN A 29 14.95 1.90 -1.86
N LEU A 30 13.98 2.63 -1.28
CA LEU A 30 14.10 4.06 -1.03
C LEU A 30 15.02 4.38 0.15
N GLU A 31 15.00 3.56 1.20
CA GLU A 31 15.97 3.65 2.30
C GLU A 31 17.40 3.42 1.77
N GLN A 32 17.58 2.42 0.90
CA GLN A 32 18.86 2.15 0.24
C GLN A 32 19.29 3.33 -0.65
N LEU A 33 18.37 3.89 -1.44
CA LEU A 33 18.63 5.07 -2.26
C LEU A 33 19.09 6.25 -1.39
N GLN A 34 18.40 6.50 -0.26
CA GLN A 34 18.78 7.58 0.65
C GLN A 34 20.17 7.38 1.26
N ALA A 35 20.48 6.15 1.70
CA ALA A 35 21.80 5.81 2.21
C ALA A 35 22.89 6.05 1.15
N ASN A 36 22.64 5.64 -0.10
CA ASN A 36 23.56 5.85 -1.22
C ASN A 36 23.71 7.32 -1.59
N LEU A 37 22.68 8.14 -1.39
CA LEU A 37 22.73 9.58 -1.64
C LEU A 37 23.45 10.34 -0.53
N GLN A 38 23.58 9.83 0.71
CA GLN A 38 24.22 10.56 1.82
C GLN A 38 25.59 11.19 1.50
N PRO A 39 26.55 10.51 0.85
CA PRO A 39 27.82 11.12 0.48
C PRO A 39 27.66 12.29 -0.51
N ILE A 40 26.68 12.18 -1.40
CA ILE A 40 26.34 13.23 -2.37
C ILE A 40 25.64 14.38 -1.65
N LYS A 41 24.78 14.12 -0.65
CA LYS A 41 24.14 15.16 0.17
C LYS A 41 25.18 15.99 0.91
N ALA A 42 26.21 15.35 1.46
CA ALA A 42 27.28 16.02 2.21
C ALA A 42 28.06 17.05 1.38
N THR A 43 28.18 16.85 0.07
CA THR A 43 28.91 17.76 -0.84
C THR A 43 27.99 18.65 -1.66
N TRP A 44 26.92 18.07 -2.22
CA TRP A 44 26.03 18.73 -3.17
C TRP A 44 24.93 19.53 -2.48
N TYR A 45 24.36 19.08 -1.36
CA TYR A 45 23.32 19.84 -0.65
C TYR A 45 23.94 20.95 0.20
N ALA A 46 25.10 20.65 0.83
CA ALA A 46 25.88 21.65 1.56
C ALA A 46 26.38 22.80 0.66
N SER A 47 26.48 22.58 -0.67
CA SER A 47 26.85 23.62 -1.62
C SER A 47 25.81 24.75 -1.76
N GLY A 48 24.57 24.53 -1.31
CA GLY A 48 23.47 25.50 -1.47
C GLY A 48 23.04 25.72 -2.93
N SER A 49 23.48 24.87 -3.86
CA SER A 49 23.09 24.97 -5.27
C SER A 49 21.58 24.74 -5.48
N SER A 50 21.01 25.38 -6.49
CA SER A 50 19.62 25.18 -6.89
C SER A 50 19.32 23.72 -7.26
N ALA A 51 20.30 23.00 -7.81
CA ALA A 51 20.22 21.57 -8.09
C ALA A 51 20.11 20.73 -6.81
N GLY A 52 20.89 21.07 -5.77
CA GLY A 52 20.83 20.40 -4.47
C GLY A 52 19.47 20.59 -3.79
N ALA A 53 18.95 21.82 -3.77
CA ALA A 53 17.63 22.11 -3.22
C ALA A 53 16.49 21.41 -3.98
N ALA A 54 16.57 21.35 -5.31
CA ALA A 54 15.61 20.62 -6.13
C ALA A 54 15.64 19.10 -5.86
N ALA A 55 16.84 18.53 -5.71
CA ALA A 55 17.02 17.12 -5.38
C ALA A 55 16.47 16.78 -3.99
N GLU A 56 16.69 17.62 -2.97
CA GLU A 56 16.14 17.43 -1.63
C GLU A 56 14.60 17.49 -1.62
N SER A 57 14.02 18.43 -2.38
CA SER A 57 12.57 18.53 -2.55
C SER A 57 11.99 17.29 -3.22
N ALA A 58 12.64 16.80 -4.29
CA ALA A 58 12.23 15.59 -4.99
C ALA A 58 12.32 14.35 -4.08
N GLU A 59 13.39 14.22 -3.29
CA GLU A 59 13.58 13.13 -2.32
C GLU A 59 12.46 13.12 -1.27
N THR A 60 12.09 14.29 -0.77
CA THR A 60 11.00 14.46 0.20
C THR A 60 9.65 14.10 -0.40
N ARG A 61 9.38 14.56 -1.63
CA ARG A 61 8.16 14.21 -2.34
C ARG A 61 8.05 12.70 -2.62
N LEU A 62 9.17 12.07 -2.97
CA LEU A 62 9.24 10.62 -3.20
C LEU A 62 8.91 9.84 -1.93
N ARG A 63 9.48 10.22 -0.78
CA ARG A 63 9.13 9.63 0.53
C ARG A 63 7.64 9.75 0.83
N GLN A 64 7.07 10.94 0.64
CA GLN A 64 5.66 11.17 0.92
C GLN A 64 4.78 10.28 0.04
N ALA A 65 5.05 10.24 -1.27
CA ALA A 65 4.30 9.41 -2.20
C ALA A 65 4.36 7.92 -1.83
N THR A 66 5.51 7.43 -1.35
CA THR A 66 5.62 6.04 -0.89
C THR A 66 4.83 5.79 0.39
N ALA A 67 4.87 6.71 1.35
CA ALA A 67 4.04 6.59 2.56
C ALA A 67 2.55 6.52 2.19
N ASP A 68 2.10 7.38 1.28
CA ASP A 68 0.72 7.41 0.80
C ASP A 68 0.34 6.08 0.12
N ILE A 69 1.21 5.52 -0.72
CA ILE A 69 1.00 4.20 -1.35
C ILE A 69 0.82 3.10 -0.29
N VAL A 70 1.68 3.07 0.72
CA VAL A 70 1.60 2.09 1.82
C VAL A 70 0.26 2.24 2.57
N THR A 71 -0.15 3.46 2.88
CA THR A 71 -1.43 3.75 3.54
C THR A 71 -2.61 3.27 2.70
N ILE A 72 -2.62 3.55 1.40
CA ILE A 72 -3.70 3.13 0.48
C ILE A 72 -3.79 1.60 0.43
N ILE A 73 -2.65 0.91 0.33
CA ILE A 73 -2.63 -0.56 0.30
C ILE A 73 -3.14 -1.15 1.61
N ALA A 74 -2.77 -0.57 2.76
CA ALA A 74 -3.26 -1.01 4.06
C ALA A 74 -4.78 -0.80 4.20
N GLN A 75 -5.29 0.36 3.78
CA GLN A 75 -6.72 0.66 3.76
C GLN A 75 -7.49 -0.30 2.86
N PHE A 76 -6.97 -0.56 1.65
CA PHE A 76 -7.56 -1.52 0.72
C PHE A 76 -7.63 -2.92 1.34
N GLY A 77 -6.52 -3.40 1.92
CA GLY A 77 -6.48 -4.69 2.60
C GLY A 77 -7.48 -4.80 3.75
N GLY A 78 -7.61 -3.74 4.58
CA GLY A 78 -8.60 -3.69 5.66
C GLY A 78 -10.03 -3.76 5.15
N LYS A 79 -10.36 -3.01 4.09
CA LYS A 79 -11.70 -3.02 3.49
C LYS A 79 -12.06 -4.34 2.83
N VAL A 80 -11.10 -5.02 2.19
CA VAL A 80 -11.30 -6.37 1.66
C VAL A 80 -11.59 -7.36 2.79
N GLY A 81 -10.89 -7.27 3.92
CA GLY A 81 -11.15 -8.09 5.10
C GLY A 81 -12.55 -7.85 5.69
N GLU A 82 -12.93 -6.58 5.91
CA GLU A 82 -14.28 -6.21 6.38
C GLU A 82 -15.39 -6.76 5.46
N ALA A 83 -15.21 -6.67 4.14
CA ALA A 83 -16.17 -7.15 3.17
C ALA A 83 -16.29 -8.69 3.17
N HIS A 84 -15.16 -9.40 3.33
CA HIS A 84 -15.14 -10.85 3.46
C HIS A 84 -15.89 -11.33 4.72
N ASP A 85 -15.64 -10.70 5.87
CA ASP A 85 -16.29 -11.05 7.13
C ASP A 85 -17.80 -10.80 7.09
N LEU A 86 -18.22 -9.69 6.45
CA LEU A 86 -19.62 -9.39 6.21
C LEU A 86 -20.28 -10.45 5.32
N GLN A 87 -19.64 -10.86 4.24
CA GLN A 87 -20.15 -11.90 3.34
C GLN A 87 -20.35 -13.22 4.08
N HIS A 88 -19.35 -13.67 4.85
CA HIS A 88 -19.48 -14.89 5.66
C HIS A 88 -20.61 -14.79 6.70
N SER A 89 -20.78 -13.63 7.33
CA SER A 89 -21.89 -13.41 8.27
C SER A 89 -23.25 -13.52 7.58
N LEU A 90 -23.38 -12.96 6.38
CA LEU A 90 -24.62 -13.03 5.59
C LEU A 90 -24.91 -14.45 5.09
N GLU A 91 -23.90 -15.17 4.63
CA GLU A 91 -24.03 -16.58 4.21
C GLU A 91 -24.47 -17.47 5.37
N ASN A 92 -23.85 -17.33 6.55
CA ASN A 92 -24.24 -18.09 7.75
C ASN A 92 -25.66 -17.78 8.23
N LYS A 93 -26.11 -16.52 8.09
CA LYS A 93 -27.49 -16.15 8.40
C LYS A 93 -28.46 -16.76 7.38
N ASN A 94 -28.15 -16.70 6.09
CA ASN A 94 -28.99 -17.29 5.05
C ASN A 94 -29.09 -18.80 5.17
N THR A 95 -27.99 -19.52 5.42
CA THR A 95 -28.04 -20.98 5.64
C THR A 95 -28.89 -21.33 6.86
N GLY A 96 -28.86 -20.51 7.92
CA GLY A 96 -29.77 -20.65 9.05
C GLY A 96 -31.26 -20.46 8.72
N TYR A 97 -31.60 -19.65 7.71
CA TYR A 97 -32.98 -19.46 7.26
C TYR A 97 -33.49 -20.58 6.33
N PHE A 98 -32.60 -21.27 5.63
CA PHE A 98 -32.95 -22.37 4.71
C PHE A 98 -32.72 -23.77 5.30
N ALA A 99 -32.30 -23.89 6.57
CA ALA A 99 -32.09 -25.16 7.26
C ALA A 99 -33.36 -25.73 7.95
N VAL A 100 -34.55 -25.39 7.46
CA VAL A 100 -35.84 -26.00 7.87
C VAL A 100 -36.23 -27.09 6.90
#